data_AF-A0A812KVM9-F1
#
_entry.id   AF-A0A812KVM9-F1
#
_cell.length_a   1.000
_cell.length_b   1.000
_cell.length_c   1.000
_cell.angle_alpha   90.00
_cell.angle_beta   90.00
_cell.angle_gamma   90.00
#
_symmetry.space_group_name_H-M   'P 1'
#
loop_
_entity.id
_entity.type
_entity.pdbx_description
1 polymer ?
#
loop_
_entity_poly.entity_id
_entity_poly.type
_entity_poly.pdbx_seq_one_letter_code
_entity_poly.pdbx_strand_id
1 'polypeptide(L)'
;MWHLVNGLLNSAQLMISVFMLLMLSIYIFACLGIELITKDERLKTHPDTAEIVNYYFPSLPLTMVTLIQFITLDSIGAIYFPIVCVRPRLIFFFGPILMILPITLMNLVTAVLVEHGLENAQLETAEENRNRARYIKKSVVELGELFEELDRDRNGLITPFELNMVPPENATWPQGGRDSLR
;
A
#
# COMPACT_ATOMS: atom_id res chain seq x y z
N MET A 1 18.81 -2.96 -7.65
CA MET A 1 17.99 -4.16 -7.93
C MET A 1 17.78 -4.99 -6.67
N TRP A 2 18.80 -5.64 -6.09
CA TRP A 2 18.63 -6.50 -4.92
C TRP A 2 18.04 -5.82 -3.66
N HIS A 3 18.46 -4.59 -3.36
CA HIS A 3 17.92 -3.84 -2.20
C HIS A 3 16.45 -3.44 -2.35
N LEU A 4 15.95 -3.24 -3.57
CA LEU A 4 14.54 -2.98 -3.84
C LEU A 4 13.70 -4.25 -3.66
N VAL A 5 14.23 -5.39 -4.13
CA VAL A 5 13.60 -6.70 -3.93
C VAL A 5 13.54 -7.06 -2.45
N ASN A 6 14.61 -6.79 -1.69
CA ASN A 6 14.64 -7.08 -0.25
C ASN A 6 13.70 -6.18 0.57
N GLY A 7 13.54 -4.91 0.17
CA GLY A 7 12.55 -4.01 0.78
C GLY A 7 11.12 -4.49 0.53
N LEU A 8 10.80 -4.79 -0.74
CA LEU A 8 9.48 -5.31 -1.14
C LEU A 8 9.13 -6.63 -0.44
N LEU A 9 10.09 -7.54 -0.31
CA LEU A 9 9.87 -8.84 0.35
C LEU A 9 9.58 -8.71 1.85
N ASN A 10 10.17 -7.71 2.52
CA ASN A 10 9.95 -7.49 3.95
C ASN A 10 8.52 -6.99 4.24
N SER A 11 8.01 -6.09 3.40
CA SER A 11 6.64 -5.57 3.49
C SER A 11 5.60 -6.61 3.03
N ALA A 12 5.93 -7.36 1.98
CA ALA A 12 5.13 -8.51 1.54
C ALA A 12 4.93 -9.56 2.63
N GLN A 13 5.87 -9.73 3.57
CA GLN A 13 5.72 -10.69 4.66
C GLN A 13 4.57 -10.33 5.61
N LEU A 14 4.38 -9.05 5.93
CA LEU A 14 3.24 -8.58 6.72
C LEU A 14 1.93 -8.76 5.95
N MET A 15 1.91 -8.39 4.67
CA MET A 15 0.75 -8.56 3.80
C MET A 15 0.31 -10.02 3.70
N ILE A 16 1.27 -10.93 3.48
CA ILE A 16 1.03 -12.38 3.40
C ILE A 16 0.46 -12.89 4.72
N SER A 17 0.95 -12.39 5.85
CA SER A 17 0.45 -12.80 7.17
C SER A 17 -1.02 -12.40 7.37
N VAL A 18 -1.41 -11.17 6.99
CA VAL A 18 -2.80 -10.72 7.09
C VAL A 18 -3.69 -11.43 6.07
N PHE A 19 -3.20 -11.66 4.85
CA PHE A 19 -3.91 -12.44 3.84
C PHE A 19 -4.15 -13.89 4.29
N MET A 20 -3.17 -14.53 4.94
CA MET A 20 -3.35 -15.85 5.55
C MET A 20 -4.41 -15.85 6.65
N LEU A 21 -4.43 -14.82 7.51
CA LEU A 21 -5.47 -14.67 8.54
C LEU A 21 -6.86 -14.49 7.91
N LEU A 22 -6.97 -13.75 6.80
CA LEU A 22 -8.21 -13.62 6.05
C LEU A 22 -8.66 -14.97 5.47
N MET A 23 -7.75 -15.72 4.85
CA MET A 23 -8.03 -17.05 4.31
C MET A 23 -8.43 -18.06 5.38
N LEU A 24 -7.78 -18.02 6.55
CA LEU A 24 -8.16 -18.83 7.71
C LEU A 24 -9.57 -18.47 8.20
N SER A 25 -9.91 -17.18 8.23
CA SER A 25 -11.24 -16.72 8.61
C SER A 25 -12.30 -17.24 7.62
N ILE A 26 -12.04 -17.14 6.31
CA ILE A 26 -12.90 -17.69 5.26
C ILE A 26 -13.09 -19.19 5.45
N TYR A 27 -12.01 -19.93 5.73
CA TYR A 27 -12.06 -21.38 5.96
C TYR A 27 -12.98 -21.74 7.14
N ILE A 28 -12.85 -21.04 8.27
CA ILE A 28 -13.69 -21.25 9.46
C ILE A 28 -15.16 -20.98 9.13
N PHE A 29 -15.45 -19.85 8.49
CA PHE A 29 -16.82 -19.51 8.09
C PHE A 29 -17.38 -20.47 7.03
N ALA A 30 -16.55 -21.03 6.15
CA ALA A 30 -16.99 -22.00 5.15
C ALA A 30 -17.40 -23.32 5.81
N CYS A 31 -16.62 -23.81 6.77
CA CYS A 31 -16.97 -24.98 7.58
C CYS A 31 -18.29 -24.77 8.32
N LEU A 32 -18.47 -23.61 8.96
CA LEU A 32 -19.71 -23.26 9.64
C LEU A 32 -20.89 -23.14 8.65
N GLY A 33 -20.68 -22.54 7.49
CA GLY A 33 -21.69 -22.37 6.46
C GLY A 33 -22.23 -23.70 5.96
N ILE A 34 -21.35 -24.65 5.65
CA ILE A 34 -21.76 -26.02 5.25
C ILE A 34 -22.55 -26.69 6.38
N GLU A 35 -22.05 -26.61 7.61
CA GLU A 35 -22.70 -27.23 8.75
C GLU A 35 -24.10 -26.65 9.01
N LEU A 36 -24.25 -25.32 8.95
CA LEU A 36 -25.52 -24.65 9.22
C LEU A 36 -26.52 -24.75 8.06
N ILE A 37 -26.06 -24.72 6.81
CA ILE A 37 -26.91 -24.64 5.61
C ILE A 37 -27.21 -26.05 5.08
N THR A 38 -26.20 -26.91 4.96
CA THR A 38 -26.34 -28.23 4.32
C THR A 38 -26.98 -29.28 5.23
N LYS A 39 -27.03 -29.05 6.56
CA LYS A 39 -27.77 -29.90 7.51
C LYS A 39 -29.21 -29.47 7.74
N ASP A 40 -29.62 -28.31 7.23
CA ASP A 40 -31.00 -27.86 7.37
C ASP A 40 -31.88 -28.44 6.27
N GLU A 41 -32.68 -29.45 6.62
CA GLU A 41 -33.61 -30.08 5.68
C GLU A 41 -34.58 -29.08 5.05
N ARG A 42 -35.01 -28.03 5.78
CA ARG A 42 -35.98 -27.05 5.26
C ARG A 42 -35.39 -26.27 4.07
N LEU A 43 -34.10 -25.96 4.11
CA LEU A 43 -33.41 -25.25 3.02
C LEU A 43 -33.16 -26.16 1.82
N LYS A 44 -33.00 -27.47 2.05
CA LYS A 44 -32.77 -28.46 0.98
C LYS A 44 -34.05 -28.88 0.28
N THR A 45 -35.20 -28.81 0.94
CA THR A 45 -36.49 -29.20 0.37
C THR A 45 -37.25 -28.05 -0.26
N HIS A 46 -36.94 -26.79 0.10
CA HIS A 46 -37.67 -25.64 -0.41
C HIS A 46 -37.20 -25.31 -1.85
N PRO A 47 -38.12 -25.14 -2.82
CA PRO A 47 -37.76 -24.98 -4.24
C PRO A 47 -36.81 -23.79 -4.48
N ASP A 48 -37.05 -22.67 -3.80
CA ASP A 48 -36.26 -21.44 -3.99
C ASP A 48 -34.83 -21.50 -3.38
N THR A 49 -34.56 -22.40 -2.42
CA THR A 49 -33.25 -22.47 -1.75
C THR A 49 -32.49 -23.75 -2.06
N ALA A 50 -33.16 -24.83 -2.49
CA ALA A 50 -32.53 -26.11 -2.74
C ALA A 50 -31.44 -26.03 -3.81
N GLU A 51 -31.74 -25.36 -4.93
CA GLU A 51 -30.76 -25.15 -6.01
C GLU A 51 -29.58 -24.29 -5.56
N ILE A 52 -29.86 -23.24 -4.78
CA ILE A 52 -28.84 -22.34 -4.24
C ILE A 52 -27.90 -23.10 -3.30
N VAL A 53 -28.44 -23.89 -2.38
CA VAL A 53 -27.63 -24.68 -1.44
C VAL A 53 -26.76 -25.70 -2.18
N ASN A 54 -27.32 -26.39 -3.18
CA ASN A 54 -26.57 -27.38 -3.95
C ASN A 54 -25.52 -26.77 -4.88
N TYR A 55 -25.73 -25.54 -5.36
CA TYR A 55 -24.77 -24.86 -6.25
C TYR A 55 -23.66 -24.14 -5.48
N TYR A 56 -23.99 -23.42 -4.41
CA TYR A 56 -23.02 -22.57 -3.69
C TYR A 56 -22.41 -23.23 -2.46
N PHE A 57 -23.09 -24.20 -1.84
CA PHE A 57 -22.65 -24.90 -0.62
C PHE A 57 -22.46 -26.44 -0.74
N PRO A 58 -22.11 -27.04 -1.91
CA PRO A 58 -21.97 -28.49 -2.02
C PRO A 58 -20.70 -29.05 -1.39
N SER A 59 -19.63 -28.25 -1.32
CA SER A 59 -18.33 -28.68 -0.82
C SER A 59 -17.54 -27.51 -0.23
N LEU A 60 -16.52 -27.81 0.57
CA LEU A 60 -15.73 -26.80 1.27
C LEU A 60 -15.03 -25.81 0.32
N PRO A 61 -14.31 -26.24 -0.74
CA PRO A 61 -13.66 -25.31 -1.64
C PRO A 61 -14.66 -24.40 -2.38
N LEU A 62 -15.81 -24.92 -2.80
CA LEU A 62 -16.82 -24.13 -3.50
C LEU A 62 -17.53 -23.14 -2.55
N THR A 63 -17.74 -23.55 -1.31
CA THR A 63 -18.24 -22.66 -0.26
C THR A 63 -17.24 -21.54 0.04
N MET A 64 -15.93 -21.83 0.05
CA MET A 64 -14.90 -20.80 0.19
C MET A 64 -14.94 -19.78 -0.97
N VAL A 65 -15.12 -20.24 -2.21
CA VAL A 65 -15.29 -19.35 -3.37
C VAL A 65 -16.54 -18.48 -3.22
N THR A 66 -17.64 -19.08 -2.76
CA THR A 66 -18.87 -18.34 -2.46
C THR A 66 -18.62 -17.31 -1.38
N LEU A 67 -17.92 -17.64 -0.28
CA LEU A 67 -17.60 -16.65 0.75
C LEU A 67 -16.67 -15.55 0.25
N ILE A 68 -15.75 -15.83 -0.68
CA ILE A 68 -14.98 -14.77 -1.35
C ILE A 68 -15.92 -13.83 -2.09
N GLN A 69 -16.94 -14.36 -2.79
CA GLN A 69 -17.98 -13.56 -3.44
C GLN A 69 -18.77 -12.68 -2.44
N PHE A 70 -19.03 -13.20 -1.22
CA PHE A 70 -19.62 -12.43 -0.12
C PHE A 70 -18.71 -11.28 0.34
N ILE A 71 -17.41 -11.51 0.42
CA ILE A 71 -16.43 -10.50 0.82
C ILE A 71 -16.33 -9.39 -0.24
N THR A 72 -16.40 -9.75 -1.52
CA THR A 72 -16.42 -8.78 -2.62
C THR A 72 -17.79 -8.12 -2.83
N LEU A 73 -18.81 -8.53 -2.05
CA LEU A 73 -20.20 -8.08 -2.17
C LEU A 73 -20.76 -8.24 -3.59
N ASP A 74 -20.31 -9.27 -4.32
CA ASP A 74 -20.61 -9.43 -5.74
C ASP A 74 -21.85 -10.29 -5.96
N SER A 75 -22.97 -9.67 -6.37
CA SER A 75 -24.22 -10.37 -6.71
C SER A 75 -24.74 -11.35 -5.63
N ILE A 76 -24.42 -11.09 -4.37
CA ILE A 76 -24.70 -11.96 -3.23
C ILE A 76 -26.16 -11.95 -2.77
N GLY A 77 -26.94 -10.93 -3.17
CA GLY A 77 -28.33 -10.75 -2.77
C GLY A 77 -29.19 -11.94 -3.15
N ALA A 78 -28.96 -12.51 -4.34
CA ALA A 78 -29.66 -13.70 -4.81
C ALA A 78 -29.34 -14.97 -3.99
N ILE A 79 -28.25 -14.98 -3.23
CA ILE A 79 -27.80 -16.14 -2.46
C ILE A 79 -28.37 -16.08 -1.04
N TYR A 80 -28.08 -15.01 -0.28
CA TYR A 80 -28.45 -14.99 1.14
C TYR A 80 -29.91 -14.62 1.40
N PHE A 81 -30.53 -13.79 0.55
CA PHE A 81 -31.90 -13.32 0.76
C PHE A 81 -32.93 -14.48 0.81
N PRO A 82 -33.00 -15.39 -0.18
CA PRO A 82 -33.95 -16.50 -0.13
C PRO A 82 -33.68 -17.46 1.05
N ILE A 83 -32.41 -17.67 1.40
CA ILE A 83 -32.01 -18.50 2.55
C ILE A 83 -32.50 -17.88 3.88
N VAL A 84 -32.34 -16.56 4.04
CA VAL A 84 -32.81 -15.83 5.23
C VAL A 84 -34.33 -15.77 5.28
N CYS A 85 -35.03 -15.67 4.15
CA CYS A 85 -36.49 -15.72 4.10
C CYS A 85 -37.05 -17.06 4.63
N VAL A 86 -36.43 -18.19 4.25
CA VAL A 86 -36.83 -19.52 4.74
C VAL A 86 -36.40 -19.72 6.20
N ARG A 87 -35.21 -19.23 6.57
CA ARG A 87 -34.69 -19.34 7.94
C ARG A 87 -34.07 -18.02 8.43
N PRO A 88 -34.89 -17.14 9.03
CA PRO A 88 -34.44 -15.82 9.49
C PRO A 88 -33.26 -15.86 10.47
N ARG A 89 -33.11 -16.94 11.24
CA ARG A 89 -31.99 -17.12 12.18
C ARG A 89 -30.62 -17.12 11.51
N LEU A 90 -30.52 -17.43 10.22
CA LEU A 90 -29.26 -17.38 9.47
C LEU A 90 -28.75 -15.96 9.23
N ILE A 91 -29.55 -14.93 9.52
CA ILE A 91 -29.06 -13.55 9.51
C ILE A 91 -27.91 -13.32 10.50
N PHE A 92 -27.87 -14.05 11.62
CA PHE A 92 -26.77 -13.97 12.57
C PHE A 92 -25.47 -14.62 12.05
N PHE A 93 -25.58 -15.47 11.02
CA PHE A 93 -24.42 -16.04 10.32
C PHE A 93 -23.98 -15.12 9.18
N PHE A 94 -24.90 -14.73 8.29
CA PHE A 94 -24.58 -13.89 7.13
C PHE A 94 -24.26 -12.44 7.50
N GLY A 95 -24.91 -11.87 8.53
CA GLY A 95 -24.72 -10.47 8.92
C GLY A 95 -23.27 -10.11 9.25
N PRO A 96 -22.58 -10.84 10.14
CA PRO A 96 -21.17 -10.64 10.41
C PRO A 96 -20.28 -10.86 9.18
N ILE A 97 -20.59 -11.85 8.33
CA ILE A 97 -19.86 -12.10 7.08
C ILE A 97 -19.99 -10.91 6.14
N LEU A 98 -21.19 -10.34 6.01
CA LEU A 98 -21.50 -9.21 5.12
C LEU A 98 -20.96 -7.87 5.61
N MET A 99 -20.78 -7.71 6.92
CA MET A 99 -20.27 -6.46 7.50
C MET A 99 -18.77 -6.54 7.76
N ILE A 100 -18.33 -7.55 8.51
CA ILE A 100 -16.97 -7.61 9.05
C ILE A 100 -15.95 -8.00 7.98
N LEU A 101 -16.23 -9.01 7.16
CA LEU A 101 -15.22 -9.52 6.22
C LEU A 101 -14.92 -8.53 5.06
N PRO A 102 -15.90 -7.89 4.41
CA PRO A 102 -15.62 -6.83 3.43
C PRO A 102 -14.83 -5.66 4.03
N ILE A 103 -15.18 -5.22 5.24
CA ILE A 103 -14.43 -4.16 5.93
C ILE A 103 -12.99 -4.61 6.21
N THR A 104 -12.80 -5.86 6.64
CA THR A 104 -11.47 -6.43 6.89
C THR A 104 -10.65 -6.49 5.62
N LEU A 105 -11.25 -6.92 4.50
CA LEU A 105 -10.59 -6.92 3.19
C LEU A 105 -10.20 -5.49 2.76
N MET A 106 -11.11 -4.53 2.89
CA MET A 106 -10.83 -3.13 2.55
C MET A 106 -9.73 -2.53 3.42
N ASN A 107 -9.71 -2.84 4.72
CA ASN A 107 -8.65 -2.42 5.63
C ASN A 107 -7.31 -3.05 5.26
N LEU A 108 -7.29 -4.32 4.85
CA LEU A 108 -6.09 -4.97 4.32
C LEU A 108 -5.60 -4.24 3.08
N VAL A 109 -6.45 -4.02 2.08
CA VAL A 109 -6.09 -3.30 0.84
C VAL A 109 -5.58 -1.89 1.17
N THR A 110 -6.22 -1.18 2.09
CA THR A 110 -5.81 0.15 2.52
C THR A 110 -4.45 0.13 3.20
N ALA A 111 -4.19 -0.84 4.08
CA ALA A 111 -2.90 -1.00 4.73
C ALA A 111 -1.77 -1.20 3.70
N VAL A 112 -2.01 -2.05 2.68
CA VAL A 112 -1.07 -2.28 1.57
C VAL A 112 -0.79 -0.99 0.79
N LEU A 113 -1.83 -0.25 0.42
CA LEU A 113 -1.68 1.00 -0.31
C LEU A 113 -0.93 2.07 0.51
N VAL A 114 -1.19 2.14 1.82
CA VAL A 114 -0.51 3.06 2.73
C VAL A 114 0.95 2.68 2.90
N GLU A 115 1.27 1.40 3.07
CA GLU A 115 2.64 0.89 3.19
C GLU A 115 3.45 1.22 1.94
N HIS A 116 2.91 0.94 0.74
CA HIS A 116 3.54 1.32 -0.52
C HIS A 116 3.69 2.84 -0.69
N GLY A 117 2.69 3.63 -0.29
CA GLY A 117 2.76 5.08 -0.34
C GLY A 117 3.84 5.65 0.57
N LEU A 118 3.94 5.13 1.80
CA LEU A 118 4.95 5.54 2.78
C LEU A 118 6.36 5.15 2.35
N GLU A 119 6.55 3.93 1.83
CA GLU A 119 7.83 3.48 1.27
C GLU A 119 8.30 4.37 0.13
N ASN A 120 7.41 4.70 -0.81
CA ASN A 120 7.75 5.57 -1.93
C ASN A 120 8.14 6.98 -1.47
N ALA A 121 7.41 7.55 -0.50
CA ALA A 121 7.75 8.86 0.07
C ALA A 121 9.10 8.85 0.80
N GLN A 122 9.43 7.76 1.50
CA GLN A 122 10.73 7.59 2.16
C GLN A 122 11.87 7.47 1.15
N LEU A 123 11.66 6.74 0.05
CA LEU A 123 12.64 6.61 -1.03
C LEU A 123 12.91 7.96 -1.70
N GLU A 124 11.87 8.73 -1.99
CA GLU A 124 11.98 10.08 -2.59
C GLU A 124 12.76 11.03 -1.67
N THR A 125 12.40 11.08 -0.38
CA THR A 125 13.09 11.91 0.62
C THR A 125 14.57 11.51 0.76
N ALA A 126 14.87 10.21 0.75
CA ALA A 126 16.24 9.71 0.84
C ALA A 126 17.07 10.06 -0.41
N GLU A 127 16.46 10.01 -1.59
CA GLU A 127 17.10 10.40 -2.84
C GLU A 127 17.35 11.90 -2.90
N GLU A 128 16.38 12.74 -2.51
CA GLU A 128 16.55 14.19 -2.40
C GLU A 128 17.70 14.57 -1.47
N ASN A 129 17.79 13.95 -0.29
CA ASN A 129 18.86 14.20 0.66
C ASN A 129 20.23 13.80 0.10
N ARG A 130 20.32 12.66 -0.61
CA ARG A 130 21.56 12.24 -1.30
C ARG A 130 21.94 13.21 -2.41
N ASN A 131 20.97 13.72 -3.16
CA ASN A 131 21.20 14.69 -4.23
C ASN A 131 21.67 16.05 -3.66
N ARG A 132 21.06 16.53 -2.57
CA ARG A 132 21.52 17.73 -1.85
C ARG A 132 22.95 17.58 -1.33
N ALA A 133 23.27 16.45 -0.70
CA ALA A 133 24.62 16.18 -0.22
C ALA A 133 25.64 16.14 -1.37
N ARG A 134 25.28 15.53 -2.51
CA ARG A 134 26.11 15.54 -3.72
C ARG A 134 26.29 16.93 -4.30
N TYR A 135 25.22 17.74 -4.34
CA TYR A 135 25.27 19.11 -4.81
C TYR A 135 26.22 19.94 -3.95
N ILE A 136 26.05 19.93 -2.62
CA ILE A 136 26.94 20.66 -1.69
C ILE A 136 28.39 20.20 -1.86
N LYS A 137 28.63 18.88 -1.93
CA LYS A 137 30.00 18.36 -2.10
C LYS A 137 30.64 18.85 -3.41
N LYS A 138 29.89 18.87 -4.52
CA LYS A 138 30.37 19.41 -5.79
C LYS A 138 30.63 20.91 -5.70
N SER A 139 29.69 21.68 -5.14
CA SER A 139 29.83 23.12 -5.00
C SER A 139 31.02 23.51 -4.12
N VAL A 140 31.32 22.77 -3.05
CA VAL A 140 32.51 23.03 -2.22
C VAL A 140 33.81 22.78 -2.99
N VAL A 141 33.86 21.74 -3.82
CA VAL A 141 35.04 21.46 -4.67
C VAL A 141 35.21 22.55 -5.73
N GLU A 142 34.13 22.91 -6.43
CA GLU A 142 34.13 23.96 -7.45
C GLU A 142 34.50 25.33 -6.85
N LEU A 143 34.00 25.65 -5.66
CA LEU A 143 34.39 26.86 -4.95
C LEU A 143 35.88 26.82 -4.57
N GLY A 144 36.38 25.68 -4.08
CA GLY A 144 37.79 25.50 -3.75
C GLY A 144 38.71 25.73 -4.96
N GLU A 145 38.36 25.15 -6.11
CA GLU A 145 39.08 25.37 -7.38
C GLU A 145 39.08 26.86 -7.78
N LEU A 146 37.96 27.55 -7.63
CA LEU A 146 37.82 28.97 -7.95
C LEU A 146 38.62 29.87 -7.00
N PHE A 147 38.70 29.49 -5.71
CA PHE A 147 39.52 30.18 -4.71
C PHE A 147 41.01 29.99 -5.01
N GLU A 148 41.45 28.79 -5.38
CA GLU A 148 42.83 28.52 -5.80
C GLU A 148 43.20 29.28 -7.09
N GLU A 149 42.25 29.51 -8.00
CA GLU A 149 42.47 30.30 -9.20
C GLU A 149 42.60 31.81 -8.91
N LEU A 150 41.85 32.32 -7.92
CA LEU A 150 41.94 33.73 -7.50
C LEU A 150 43.16 34.05 -6.63
N ASP A 151 43.55 33.12 -5.73
CA ASP A 151 44.67 33.28 -4.79
C ASP A 151 46.02 33.13 -5.51
N ARG A 152 46.51 34.24 -6.09
CA ARG A 152 47.75 34.23 -6.89
C ARG A 152 49.00 34.12 -6.04
N ASP A 153 48.96 34.65 -4.82
CA ASP A 153 50.12 34.63 -3.92
C ASP A 153 50.14 33.37 -3.03
N ARG A 154 49.09 32.54 -3.09
CA ARG A 154 48.91 31.26 -2.38
C ARG A 154 49.00 31.40 -0.87
N ASN A 155 48.61 32.57 -0.35
CA ASN A 155 48.65 32.84 1.08
C ASN A 155 47.42 32.25 1.82
N GLY A 156 46.43 31.71 1.09
CA GLY A 156 45.20 31.12 1.60
C GLY A 156 44.11 32.14 1.95
N LEU A 157 44.28 33.41 1.59
CA LEU A 157 43.39 34.54 1.87
C LEU A 157 43.15 35.35 0.59
N ILE A 158 41.88 35.50 0.20
CA ILE A 158 41.54 36.39 -0.93
C ILE A 158 41.56 37.85 -0.46
N THR A 159 42.43 38.64 -1.07
CA THR A 159 42.48 40.09 -0.81
C THR A 159 41.47 40.87 -1.66
N PRO A 160 41.02 42.07 -1.22
CA PRO A 160 40.10 42.91 -2.01
C PRO A 160 40.65 43.31 -3.38
N PHE A 161 41.97 43.29 -3.55
CA PHE A 161 42.65 43.59 -4.80
C PHE A 161 42.55 42.41 -5.79
N GLU A 162 42.73 41.17 -5.33
CA GLU A 162 42.53 39.96 -6.13
C GLU A 162 41.08 39.76 -6.55
N LEU A 163 40.13 40.12 -5.67
CA LEU A 163 38.69 40.06 -5.97
C LEU A 163 38.28 41.05 -7.08
N ASN A 164 38.87 42.25 -7.11
CA ASN A 164 38.59 43.28 -8.11
C ASN A 164 39.25 43.03 -9.47
N MET A 165 40.14 42.03 -9.59
CA MET A 165 40.70 41.62 -10.88
C MET A 165 39.73 40.78 -11.72
N VAL A 166 38.64 40.28 -11.14
CA VAL A 166 37.57 39.55 -11.87
C VAL A 166 36.65 40.58 -12.56
N PRO A 167 36.55 40.59 -13.90
CA PRO A 167 35.70 41.54 -14.62
C PRO A 167 34.22 41.31 -14.27
N PRO A 168 33.43 42.37 -13.99
CA PRO A 168 32.03 42.25 -13.59
C PRO A 168 31.12 41.62 -14.67
N GLU A 169 31.58 41.53 -15.92
CA GLU A 169 30.85 40.96 -17.05
C GLU A 169 30.75 39.42 -17.04
N ASN A 170 31.64 38.72 -16.34
CA ASN A 170 31.69 37.25 -16.29
C ASN A 170 31.12 36.65 -15.00
N ALA A 171 30.64 37.47 -14.06
CA ALA A 171 30.05 37.02 -12.81
C ALA A 171 28.60 36.53 -13.04
N THR A 172 28.45 35.29 -13.54
CA THR A 172 27.16 34.62 -13.68
C THR A 172 26.69 34.07 -12.34
N TRP A 173 26.19 34.96 -11.47
CA TRP A 173 25.55 34.56 -10.22
C TRP A 173 24.32 33.68 -10.54
N PRO A 174 24.18 32.47 -9.95
CA PRO A 174 23.00 31.65 -10.14
C PRO A 174 21.78 32.37 -9.55
N GLN A 175 20.86 32.82 -10.40
CA GLN A 175 19.71 33.65 -10.00
C GLN A 175 18.57 32.88 -9.28
N GLY A 176 18.78 31.67 -8.79
CA GLY A 176 17.73 30.88 -8.14
C GLY A 176 17.89 30.85 -6.62
N GLY A 177 17.15 31.68 -5.87
CA GLY A 177 17.09 31.48 -4.41
C GLY A 177 16.49 32.57 -3.52
N ARG A 178 15.87 33.63 -4.06
CA ARG A 178 15.34 34.73 -3.21
C ARG A 178 13.82 34.74 -2.98
N ASP A 179 13.10 33.71 -3.43
CA ASP A 179 11.63 33.68 -3.36
C ASP A 179 11.03 32.75 -2.27
N SER A 180 11.83 32.07 -1.45
CA SER A 180 11.31 31.10 -0.46
C SER A 180 11.29 31.56 1.01
N LEU A 181 11.47 32.86 1.29
CA LEU A 181 11.43 33.40 2.66
C LEU A 181 10.51 34.62 2.81
N ARG A 182 9.27 34.51 2.34
CA ARG A 182 8.14 35.35 2.78
C ARG A 182 6.93 34.50 3.08
#